data_AF-A0A849W6Z1-F1
#
_entry.id   AF-A0A849W6Z1-F1
#
_cell.length_a   1.000
_cell.length_b   1.000
_cell.length_c   1.000
_cell.angle_alpha   90.00
_cell.angle_beta   90.00
_cell.angle_gamma   90.00
#
_symmetry.space_group_name_H-M   'P 1'
#
loop_
_entity.id
_entity.type
_entity.pdbx_description
1 polymer ?
#
loop_
_entity_poly.entity_id
_entity_poly.type
_entity_poly.pdbx_seq_one_letter_code
_entity_poly.pdbx_strand_id
1 'polypeptide(L)'
;MESNKTGKAKILDHVASMKEKAISEIEQEAKSLYWDVYGKAVEWKNYQGLQMPDWSALPEKIRAAWMEVAKDKINALEKLKDNVYQAIQIS
;
A
#
# COMPACT_ATOMS: atom_id res chain seq x y z
N MET A 1 -6.57 -24.56 -32.93
CA MET A 1 -6.06 -24.51 -31.53
C MET A 1 -5.39 -23.16 -31.19
N GLU A 2 -5.86 -22.04 -31.75
CA GLU A 2 -5.22 -20.71 -31.52
C GLU A 2 -5.95 -19.83 -30.48
N SER A 3 -7.21 -20.13 -30.17
CA SER A 3 -8.07 -19.31 -29.31
C SER A 3 -7.63 -19.26 -27.83
N ASN A 4 -6.89 -20.27 -27.35
CA ASN A 4 -6.49 -20.38 -25.94
C ASN A 4 -5.27 -19.50 -25.60
N LYS A 5 -4.42 -19.16 -26.58
CA LYS A 5 -3.24 -18.30 -26.35
C LYS A 5 -3.63 -16.83 -26.15
N THR A 6 -4.63 -16.34 -26.90
CA THR A 6 -5.12 -14.96 -26.81
C THR A 6 -5.87 -14.68 -25.51
N GLY A 7 -6.60 -15.66 -24.97
CA GLY A 7 -7.27 -15.54 -23.67
C GLY A 7 -6.28 -15.48 -22.51
N LYS A 8 -5.25 -16.33 -22.52
CA LYS A 8 -4.20 -16.35 -21.49
C LYS A 8 -3.42 -15.04 -21.42
N ALA A 9 -3.05 -14.46 -22.57
CA ALA A 9 -2.33 -13.19 -22.63
C ALA A 9 -3.11 -12.04 -21.99
N LYS A 10 -4.40 -11.88 -22.34
CA LYS A 10 -5.26 -10.84 -21.76
C LYS A 10 -5.42 -10.94 -20.24
N ILE A 11 -5.49 -12.16 -19.71
CA ILE A 11 -5.56 -12.38 -18.26
C ILE A 11 -4.25 -11.93 -17.59
N LEU A 12 -3.10 -12.25 -18.18
CA LEU A 12 -1.80 -11.85 -17.65
C LEU A 12 -1.63 -10.33 -17.62
N ASP A 13 -2.03 -9.64 -18.69
CA ASP A 13 -1.99 -8.17 -18.76
C ASP A 13 -2.91 -7.53 -17.71
N HIS A 14 -4.13 -8.08 -17.54
CA HIS A 14 -5.06 -7.59 -16.53
C HIS A 14 -4.51 -7.78 -15.11
N VAL A 15 -3.92 -8.94 -14.81
CA VAL A 15 -3.28 -9.21 -13.52
C VAL A 15 -2.09 -8.28 -13.28
N ALA A 16 -1.29 -7.98 -14.30
CA ALA A 16 -0.18 -7.03 -14.18
C ALA A 16 -0.69 -5.62 -13.82
N SER A 17 -1.70 -5.13 -14.54
CA SER A 17 -2.32 -3.83 -14.27
C SER A 17 -2.92 -3.74 -12.86
N MET A 18 -3.58 -4.81 -12.38
CA MET A 18 -4.09 -4.87 -11.02
C MET A 18 -2.97 -4.81 -9.97
N LYS A 19 -1.84 -5.49 -10.22
CA LYS A 19 -0.67 -5.46 -9.33
C LYS A 19 -0.06 -4.07 -9.27
N GLU A 20 0.11 -3.40 -10.40
CA GLU A 20 0.64 -2.04 -10.47
C GLU A 20 -0.26 -1.07 -9.70
N LYS A 21 -1.58 -1.18 -9.87
CA LYS A 21 -2.54 -0.38 -9.12
C LYS A 21 -2.43 -0.62 -7.62
N ALA A 22 -2.37 -1.88 -7.19
CA ALA A 22 -2.23 -2.22 -5.77
C ALA A 22 -0.92 -1.67 -5.17
N ILE A 23 0.19 -1.77 -5.89
CA ILE A 23 1.48 -1.22 -5.45
C ILE A 23 1.40 0.30 -5.31
N SER A 24 0.76 0.98 -6.28
CA SER A 24 0.57 2.44 -6.22
C SER A 24 -0.26 2.85 -5.00
N GLU A 25 -1.36 2.14 -4.71
CA GLU A 25 -2.20 2.39 -3.53
C GLU A 25 -1.42 2.20 -2.22
N ILE A 26 -0.63 1.13 -2.11
CA ILE A 26 0.24 0.90 -0.95
C ILE A 26 1.28 2.02 -0.82
N GLU A 27 1.86 2.51 -1.91
CA GLU A 27 2.85 3.59 -1.86
C GLU A 27 2.24 4.92 -1.42
N GLN A 28 1.01 5.25 -1.87
CA GLN A 28 0.32 6.45 -1.41
C GLN A 28 -0.01 6.37 0.08
N GLU A 29 -0.47 5.21 0.55
CA GLU A 29 -0.74 5.00 1.97
C GLU A 29 0.55 5.08 2.80
N ALA A 30 1.65 4.51 2.31
CA ALA A 30 2.95 4.58 2.97
C ALA A 30 3.47 6.02 3.09
N LYS A 31 3.29 6.84 2.03
CA LYS A 31 3.61 8.28 2.05
C LYS A 31 2.78 9.02 3.10
N SER A 32 1.47 8.76 3.15
CA SER A 32 0.59 9.39 4.15
C SER A 32 0.97 8.97 5.56
N LEU A 33 1.24 7.69 5.83
CA LEU A 33 1.68 7.24 7.15
C LEU A 33 3.01 7.88 7.56
N TYR A 34 3.98 7.94 6.66
CA TYR A 34 5.27 8.60 6.91
C TYR A 34 5.11 10.09 7.25
N TRP A 35 4.31 10.83 6.48
CA TRP A 35 4.19 12.27 6.64
C TRP A 35 3.20 12.67 7.74
N ASP A 36 2.01 12.07 7.74
CA ASP A 36 0.88 12.49 8.56
C ASP A 36 0.85 11.82 9.94
N VAL A 37 1.46 10.65 10.10
CA VAL A 37 1.51 9.94 11.38
C VAL A 37 2.89 10.12 12.01
N TYR A 38 3.93 9.62 11.34
CA TYR A 38 5.28 9.72 11.87
C TYR A 38 5.75 11.16 11.90
N GLY A 39 5.59 11.92 10.80
CA GLY A 39 5.97 13.32 10.74
C GLY A 39 5.34 14.17 11.83
N LYS A 40 4.04 14.02 12.10
CA LYS A 40 3.39 14.71 13.24
C LYS A 40 4.00 14.33 14.59
N ALA A 41 4.27 13.05 14.82
CA ALA A 41 4.82 12.57 16.09
C ALA A 41 6.23 13.10 16.38
N VAL A 42 7.01 13.39 15.33
CA VAL A 42 8.39 13.91 15.45
C VAL A 42 8.50 15.39 15.08
N GLU A 43 7.38 16.11 15.00
CA GLU A 43 7.32 17.53 14.61
C GLU A 43 8.03 17.83 13.28
N TRP A 44 7.93 16.90 12.31
CA TRP A 44 8.57 16.92 11.01
C TRP A 44 10.10 17.07 11.06
N LYS A 45 10.71 16.65 12.17
CA LYS A 45 12.16 16.60 12.35
C LYS A 45 12.65 15.15 12.43
N ASN A 46 13.81 14.89 11.85
CA ASN A 46 14.47 13.60 11.96
C ASN A 46 15.15 13.45 13.34
N TYR A 47 15.77 12.29 13.58
CA TYR A 47 16.41 11.99 14.87
C TYR A 47 17.60 12.92 15.21
N GLN A 48 18.12 13.66 14.24
CA GLN A 48 19.18 14.65 14.42
C GLN A 48 18.62 16.06 14.67
N GLY A 49 17.29 16.20 14.72
CA GLY A 49 16.59 17.50 14.84
C GLY A 49 16.53 18.30 13.54
N LEU A 50 17.00 17.75 12.42
CA LEU A 50 16.92 18.38 11.10
C LEU A 50 15.56 18.14 10.47
N GLN A 51 15.19 18.93 9.45
CA GLN A 51 13.97 18.70 8.68
C GLN A 51 13.90 17.25 8.16
N MET A 52 12.74 16.61 8.29
CA MET A 52 12.50 15.30 7.69
C MET A 52 12.69 15.35 6.18
N PRO A 53 13.35 14.34 5.58
CA PRO A 53 13.50 14.27 4.14
C PRO A 53 12.17 13.97 3.45
N ASP A 54 12.04 14.44 2.21
CA ASP A 54 10.95 14.03 1.33
C ASP A 54 11.01 12.52 1.05
N TRP A 55 9.86 11.95 0.68
CA TRP A 55 9.73 10.52 0.40
C TRP A 55 10.74 10.00 -0.63
N SER A 56 10.97 10.75 -1.71
CA SER A 56 11.92 10.38 -2.76
C SER A 56 13.39 10.40 -2.29
N ALA A 57 13.70 11.20 -1.27
CA ALA A 57 15.02 11.30 -0.66
C ALA A 57 15.29 10.24 0.43
N LEU A 58 14.26 9.50 0.85
CA LEU A 58 14.43 8.38 1.79
C LEU A 58 15.31 7.27 1.20
N PRO A 59 16.13 6.59 2.01
CA PRO A 59 16.77 5.36 1.59
C PRO A 59 15.73 4.31 1.20
N GLU A 60 16.04 3.50 0.17
CA GLU A 60 15.12 2.49 -0.36
C GLU A 60 14.60 1.53 0.72
N LYS A 61 15.48 1.08 1.64
CA LYS A 61 15.10 0.21 2.76
C LYS A 61 14.09 0.86 3.70
N ILE A 62 14.15 2.19 3.87
CA ILE A 62 13.21 2.93 4.71
C ILE A 62 11.87 3.06 4.00
N ARG A 63 11.85 3.37 2.70
CA ARG A 63 10.61 3.32 1.91
C ARG A 63 9.96 1.94 1.97
N ALA A 64 10.74 0.88 1.77
CA ALA A 64 10.26 -0.50 1.82
C ALA A 64 9.65 -0.85 3.18
N ALA A 65 10.25 -0.39 4.30
CA ALA A 65 9.67 -0.59 5.62
C ALA A 65 8.29 0.09 5.75
N TRP A 66 8.14 1.32 5.28
CA TRP A 66 6.84 2.02 5.28
C TRP A 66 5.81 1.37 4.35
N MET A 67 6.25 0.82 3.20
CA MET A 67 5.39 0.04 2.31
C MET A 67 4.81 -1.19 3.00
N GLU A 68 5.60 -1.92 3.79
CA GLU A 68 5.10 -3.09 4.53
C GLU A 68 4.09 -2.68 5.62
N VAL A 69 4.34 -1.57 6.34
CA VAL A 69 3.37 -1.04 7.32
C VAL A 69 2.04 -0.66 6.65
N ALA A 70 2.10 0.02 5.50
CA ALA A 70 0.91 0.39 4.74
C ALA A 70 0.13 -0.85 4.27
N LYS A 71 0.83 -1.86 3.77
CA LYS A 71 0.25 -3.14 3.37
C LYS A 71 -0.45 -3.85 4.53
N ASP A 72 0.17 -3.90 5.71
CA ASP A 72 -0.45 -4.51 6.90
C ASP A 72 -1.71 -3.77 7.34
N LYS A 73 -1.69 -2.42 7.28
CA LYS A 73 -2.87 -1.60 7.56
C LYS A 73 -4.01 -1.91 6.58
N ILE A 74 -3.73 -1.93 5.28
CA ILE A 74 -4.72 -2.24 4.25
C ILE A 74 -5.31 -3.64 4.48
N ASN A 75 -4.47 -4.66 4.69
CA ASN A 75 -4.91 -6.02 4.98
C ASN A 75 -5.81 -6.10 6.23
N ALA A 76 -5.50 -5.32 7.27
CA ALA A 76 -6.33 -5.27 8.48
C ALA A 76 -7.72 -4.65 8.20
N LEU A 77 -7.78 -3.59 7.39
CA LEU A 77 -9.03 -2.95 6.98
C LEU A 77 -9.89 -3.86 6.11
N GLU A 78 -9.28 -4.63 5.21
CA GLU A 78 -9.98 -5.63 4.38
C GLU A 78 -10.59 -6.73 5.26
N LYS A 79 -9.82 -7.28 6.20
CA LYS A 79 -10.34 -8.27 7.16
C LYS A 79 -11.50 -7.73 7.98
N LEU A 80 -11.41 -6.47 8.43
CA LEU A 80 -12.49 -5.83 9.17
C LEU A 80 -13.76 -5.69 8.30
N LYS A 81 -13.60 -5.26 7.05
CA LYS A 81 -14.69 -5.13 6.09
C LYS A 81 -15.38 -6.48 5.87
N ASP A 82 -14.62 -7.56 5.67
CA ASP A 82 -15.17 -8.90 5.48
C ASP A 82 -15.96 -9.36 6.71
N ASN A 83 -15.43 -9.16 7.92
CA ASN A 83 -16.11 -9.51 9.17
C ASN A 83 -17.44 -8.76 9.33
N VAL A 84 -17.48 -7.47 8.98
CA VAL A 84 -18.70 -6.65 9.04
C VAL A 84 -19.74 -7.14 8.03
N TYR A 85 -19.35 -7.47 6.80
CA TYR A 85 -20.28 -8.03 5.81
C TYR A 85 -20.89 -9.35 6.25
N GLN A 86 -20.09 -10.25 6.83
CA GLN A 86 -20.60 -11.51 7.36
C GLN A 86 -21.62 -11.25 8.46
N ALA A 87 -21.33 -10.40 9.45
CA ALA A 87 -22.24 -10.10 10.56
C ALA A 87 -23.61 -9.55 10.11
N ILE A 88 -23.64 -8.76 9.04
CA ILE A 88 -24.89 -8.22 8.47
C ILE A 88 -25.72 -9.29 7.74
N GLN A 89 -25.09 -10.28 7.10
CA GLN A 89 -25.81 -11.31 6.33
C GLN A 89 -26.47 -12.40 7.20
N ILE A 90 -26.04 -12.55 8.45
CA ILE A 90 -26.60 -13.50 9.45
C ILE A 90 -27.58 -12.83 10.44
N SER A 91 -27.80 -11.52 10.35
CA SER A 91 -28.77 -10.76 11.16
C SER A 91 -30.08 -10.57 10.39
#